data_AF-A0A928QWH0-F1
#
_entry.id   AF-A0A928QWH0-F1
#
_cell.length_a   1.000
_cell.length_b   1.000
_cell.length_c   1.000
_cell.angle_alpha   90.00
_cell.angle_beta   90.00
_cell.angle_gamma   90.00
#
_symmetry.space_group_name_H-M   'P 1'
#
loop_
_entity.id
_entity.type
_entity.pdbx_description
1 polymer ?
#
loop_
_entity_poly.entity_id
_entity_poly.type
_entity_poly.pdbx_seq_one_letter_code
_entity_poly.pdbx_strand_id
1 'polypeptide(L)'
;MELNRVELALKEIYDGWQLGNECENNGYSAMFRMGYPDEYIDSGRPLLMYVGQEDLNGNKGKTQEWIRKYQTIQRAENNELDPDEKVRYSPFWVLYRTFCDMGYNSLWNNLDKLLKLAKKETKPLEREAAVAFNAPYGEEGISVLQREINLLKPKVIVFAIGPREKYRASLASAFSIDVSLLYPYRPTRQNCVNDISSLLGLKDTIVLWTYHPNYLSRGKLKDEATQKFRKLLSIK
;
A
#
# COMPACT_ATOMS: atom_id res chain seq x y z
N MET A 1 -20.30 18.32 5.57
CA MET A 1 -19.37 17.23 5.93
C MET A 1 -18.00 17.85 5.97
N GLU A 2 -17.48 18.13 7.17
CA GLU A 2 -16.10 18.58 7.32
C GLU A 2 -15.19 17.39 7.01
N LEU A 3 -14.28 17.54 6.05
CA LEU A 3 -13.20 16.56 5.84
C LEU A 3 -12.39 16.52 7.14
N ASN A 4 -12.16 15.31 7.66
CA ASN A 4 -11.35 15.14 8.86
C ASN A 4 -9.92 15.68 8.62
N ARG A 5 -9.24 16.13 9.68
CA ARG A 5 -7.89 16.73 9.62
C ARG A 5 -6.89 15.88 8.83
N VAL A 6 -7.00 14.56 8.89
CA VAL A 6 -6.15 13.63 8.13
C VAL A 6 -6.48 13.66 6.63
N GLU A 7 -7.76 13.70 6.24
CA GLU A 7 -8.16 13.79 4.84
C GLU A 7 -7.74 15.13 4.21
N LEU A 8 -7.82 16.22 4.97
CA LEU A 8 -7.33 17.54 4.55
C LEU A 8 -5.80 17.51 4.34
N ALA A 9 -5.04 16.98 5.29
CA ALA A 9 -3.59 16.86 5.17
C ALA A 9 -3.16 15.95 4.00
N LEU A 10 -3.87 14.85 3.76
CA LEU A 10 -3.64 14.00 2.58
C LEU A 10 -3.90 14.77 1.28
N LYS A 11 -5.00 15.54 1.23
CA LYS A 11 -5.30 16.40 0.07
C LYS A 11 -4.19 17.41 -0.19
N GLU A 12 -3.65 18.05 0.85
CA GLU A 12 -2.51 18.98 0.72
C GLU A 12 -1.25 18.29 0.17
N ILE A 13 -0.93 17.07 0.63
CA ILE A 13 0.18 16.27 0.06
C ILE A 13 -0.02 16.05 -1.44
N TYR A 14 -1.23 15.69 -1.86
CA TYR A 14 -1.51 15.40 -3.27
C TYR A 14 -1.56 16.66 -4.14
N ASP A 15 -2.12 17.75 -3.62
CA ASP A 15 -2.25 19.01 -4.36
C ASP A 15 -0.91 19.76 -4.45
N GLY A 16 -0.02 19.59 -3.45
CA GLY A 16 1.35 20.11 -3.45
C GLY A 16 2.32 19.29 -4.31
N TRP A 17 1.92 18.11 -4.80
CA TRP A 17 2.77 17.30 -5.67
C TRP A 17 2.80 17.88 -7.09
N GLN A 18 3.88 18.62 -7.38
CA GLN A 18 4.04 19.42 -8.60
C GLN A 18 3.95 18.62 -9.91
N LEU A 19 4.21 17.31 -9.88
CA LEU A 19 4.12 16.45 -11.07
C LEU A 19 2.68 15.98 -11.38
N GLY A 20 1.74 16.08 -10.44
CA GLY A 20 0.42 15.45 -10.55
C GLY A 20 -0.55 16.10 -11.52
N ASN A 21 -0.44 17.41 -11.75
CA ASN A 21 -1.39 18.15 -12.61
C ASN A 21 -1.03 18.10 -14.10
N GLU A 22 0.19 17.70 -14.47
CA GLU A 22 0.63 17.57 -15.88
C GLU A 22 0.59 16.12 -16.39
N CYS A 23 0.29 15.15 -15.53
CA CYS A 23 0.41 13.74 -15.82
C CYS A 23 -0.61 13.22 -16.84
N GLU A 24 -1.87 13.65 -16.77
CA GLU A 24 -2.90 13.20 -17.73
C GLU A 24 -2.60 13.66 -19.16
N ASN A 25 -2.11 14.89 -19.31
CA ASN A 25 -1.69 15.44 -20.61
C ASN A 25 -0.42 14.75 -21.15
N ASN A 26 0.37 14.11 -20.29
CA ASN A 26 1.59 13.41 -20.64
C ASN A 26 1.41 11.87 -20.73
N GLY A 27 0.17 11.38 -20.78
CA GLY A 27 -0.11 9.95 -20.95
C GLY A 27 0.02 9.12 -19.68
N TYR A 28 -0.24 9.70 -18.51
CA TYR A 28 -0.31 9.01 -17.22
C TYR A 28 -1.69 9.18 -16.57
N SER A 29 -2.08 8.26 -15.69
CA SER A 29 -3.36 8.34 -14.98
C SER A 29 -3.37 9.46 -13.95
N ALA A 30 -4.55 9.88 -13.49
CA ALA A 30 -4.65 10.58 -12.20
C ALA A 30 -3.92 9.82 -11.09
N MET A 31 -3.34 10.59 -10.17
CA MET A 31 -2.70 10.07 -8.96
C MET A 31 -3.62 9.13 -8.18
N PHE A 32 -3.09 8.01 -7.74
CA PHE A 32 -3.71 7.17 -6.74
C PHE A 32 -3.66 7.91 -5.41
N ARG A 33 -4.84 8.18 -4.86
CA ARG A 33 -5.01 8.79 -3.55
C ARG A 33 -5.49 7.70 -2.62
N MET A 34 -4.69 7.38 -1.61
CA MET A 34 -5.12 6.51 -0.53
C MET A 34 -6.27 7.19 0.22
N GLY A 35 -7.35 6.45 0.46
CA GLY A 35 -8.41 6.90 1.35
C GLY A 35 -8.14 6.48 2.78
N TYR A 36 -8.62 7.30 3.71
CA TYR A 36 -8.55 7.08 5.14
C TYR A 36 -10.00 7.05 5.68
N PRO A 37 -10.43 5.96 6.32
CA PRO A 37 -11.72 5.93 7.02
C PRO A 37 -11.63 6.67 8.35
N ASP A 38 -12.54 7.60 8.61
CA ASP A 38 -12.57 8.39 9.85
C ASP A 38 -12.70 7.50 11.09
N GLU A 39 -13.37 6.36 10.93
CA GLU A 39 -13.66 5.40 11.99
C GLU A 39 -12.39 4.74 12.56
N TYR A 40 -11.20 4.98 12.00
CA TYR A 40 -9.93 4.44 12.48
C TYR A 40 -9.38 5.20 13.68
N ILE A 41 -9.71 6.47 13.81
CA ILE A 41 -9.18 7.33 14.89
C ILE A 41 -9.63 6.81 16.25
N ASP A 42 -10.85 6.29 16.34
CA ASP A 42 -11.48 5.95 17.62
C ASP A 42 -11.53 4.45 17.94
N SER A 43 -10.97 3.57 17.10
CA SER A 43 -11.13 2.12 17.29
C SER A 43 -10.12 1.46 18.23
N GLY A 44 -9.08 2.18 18.68
CA GLY A 44 -8.03 1.67 19.57
C GLY A 44 -7.11 0.61 18.94
N ARG A 45 -7.32 0.21 17.68
CA ARG A 45 -6.51 -0.77 16.95
C ARG A 45 -5.29 -0.11 16.28
N PRO A 46 -4.12 -0.77 16.26
CA PRO A 46 -2.94 -0.23 15.58
C PRO A 46 -3.16 -0.14 14.07
N LEU A 47 -2.64 0.94 13.48
CA LEU A 47 -2.72 1.18 12.04
C LEU A 47 -1.69 0.34 11.27
N LEU A 48 -2.14 -0.32 10.21
CA LEU A 48 -1.29 -1.04 9.25
C LEU A 48 -1.46 -0.43 7.85
N MET A 49 -0.36 -0.04 7.20
CA MET A 49 -0.37 0.39 5.81
C MET A 49 -0.01 -0.79 4.90
N TYR A 50 -0.97 -1.29 4.14
CA TYR A 50 -0.79 -2.34 3.16
C TYR A 50 -0.47 -1.73 1.80
N VAL A 51 0.77 -1.84 1.37
CA VAL A 51 1.27 -1.27 0.11
C VAL A 51 1.34 -2.36 -0.95
N GLY A 52 0.33 -2.44 -1.81
CA GLY A 52 0.27 -3.43 -2.89
C GLY A 52 -0.27 -2.81 -4.16
N GLN A 53 0.34 -3.10 -5.30
CA GLN A 53 0.00 -2.46 -6.57
C GLN A 53 -1.24 -3.11 -7.19
N GLU A 54 -2.40 -2.46 -7.08
CA GLU A 54 -3.62 -2.82 -7.81
C GLU A 54 -4.05 -1.69 -8.74
N ASP A 55 -4.61 -2.07 -9.88
CA ASP A 55 -5.09 -1.16 -10.91
C ASP A 55 -6.60 -1.01 -10.81
N LEU A 56 -7.06 0.14 -10.33
CA LEU A 56 -8.48 0.50 -10.33
C LEU A 56 -8.77 1.32 -11.58
N ASN A 57 -8.95 0.64 -12.71
CA ASN A 57 -9.57 1.21 -13.90
C ASN A 57 -10.90 1.92 -13.53
N GLY A 58 -10.86 3.24 -13.28
CA GLY A 58 -12.01 4.10 -13.01
C GLY A 58 -12.79 3.89 -11.70
N ASN A 59 -12.57 2.82 -10.93
CA ASN A 59 -13.40 2.46 -9.77
C ASN A 59 -12.89 2.96 -8.40
N LYS A 60 -11.99 3.97 -8.38
CA LYS A 60 -11.35 4.50 -7.16
C LYS A 60 -12.35 4.82 -6.03
N GLY A 61 -13.51 5.41 -6.36
CA GLY A 61 -14.56 5.74 -5.38
C GLY A 61 -15.21 4.51 -4.74
N LYS A 62 -15.58 3.51 -5.55
CA LYS A 62 -16.24 2.28 -5.08
C LYS A 62 -15.33 1.42 -4.20
N THR A 63 -14.02 1.44 -4.43
CA THR A 63 -13.09 0.63 -3.62
C THR A 63 -12.81 1.24 -2.26
N GLN A 64 -12.73 2.56 -2.15
CA GLN A 64 -12.62 3.22 -0.85
C GLN A 64 -13.91 3.06 -0.05
N GLU A 65 -15.06 3.20 -0.70
CA GLU A 65 -16.36 2.89 -0.11
C GLU A 65 -16.45 1.41 0.32
N TRP A 66 -15.92 0.48 -0.48
CA TRP A 66 -15.85 -0.93 -0.12
C TRP A 66 -14.93 -1.20 1.09
N ILE A 67 -13.75 -0.56 1.18
CA ILE A 67 -12.87 -0.68 2.36
C ILE A 67 -13.60 -0.20 3.61
N ARG A 68 -14.23 0.98 3.53
CA ARG A 68 -15.05 1.57 4.60
C ARG A 68 -16.16 0.59 5.02
N LYS A 69 -16.97 0.13 4.05
CA LYS A 69 -18.07 -0.83 4.29
C LYS A 69 -17.58 -2.15 4.87
N TYR A 70 -16.49 -2.72 4.35
CA TYR A 70 -15.92 -3.97 4.85
C TYR A 70 -15.55 -3.86 6.33
N GLN A 71 -15.01 -2.72 6.78
CA GLN A 71 -14.64 -2.54 8.18
C GLN A 71 -15.81 -2.21 9.09
N THR A 72 -16.81 -1.48 8.60
CA THR A 72 -18.08 -1.32 9.32
C THR A 72 -18.73 -2.69 9.56
N ILE A 73 -18.67 -3.60 8.57
CA ILE A 73 -19.22 -4.96 8.70
C ILE A 73 -18.34 -5.85 9.60
N GLN A 74 -17.01 -5.71 9.60
CA GLN A 74 -16.15 -6.42 10.56
C GLN A 74 -16.32 -5.93 12.01
N ARG A 75 -16.89 -4.72 12.20
CA ARG A 75 -17.22 -4.15 13.52
C ARG A 75 -18.63 -4.50 13.98
N ALA A 76 -19.57 -4.65 13.05
CA ALA A 76 -20.91 -5.12 13.35
C ALA A 76 -20.87 -6.66 13.50
N GLU A 77 -21.24 -7.19 14.66
CA GLU A 77 -21.31 -8.64 14.93
C GLU A 77 -22.33 -9.40 14.05
N ASN A 78 -22.91 -8.75 13.04
CA ASN A 78 -23.90 -9.30 12.13
C ASN A 78 -23.31 -9.56 10.75
N ASN A 79 -23.17 -10.85 10.44
CA ASN A 79 -22.64 -11.43 9.20
C ASN A 79 -23.45 -11.14 7.91
N GLU A 80 -24.22 -10.06 7.83
CA GLU A 80 -25.02 -9.77 6.63
C GLU A 80 -24.19 -8.96 5.60
N LEU A 81 -23.72 -9.66 4.57
CA LEU A 81 -22.84 -9.13 3.54
C LEU A 81 -23.54 -9.04 2.17
N ASP A 82 -23.57 -7.83 1.61
CA ASP A 82 -24.05 -7.47 0.26
C ASP A 82 -23.26 -8.18 -0.90
N PRO A 83 -23.86 -8.54 -2.06
CA PRO A 83 -23.38 -9.57 -2.99
C PRO A 83 -22.31 -9.20 -4.06
N ASP A 84 -21.59 -8.08 -3.98
CA ASP A 84 -20.48 -7.84 -4.92
C ASP A 84 -19.23 -8.67 -4.54
N GLU A 85 -19.36 -9.99 -4.70
CA GLU A 85 -18.54 -11.05 -4.09
C GLU A 85 -17.18 -11.29 -4.77
N LYS A 86 -17.01 -11.03 -6.07
CA LYS A 86 -15.82 -11.49 -6.80
C LYS A 86 -14.53 -10.78 -6.41
N VAL A 87 -14.60 -9.47 -6.12
CA VAL A 87 -13.44 -8.69 -5.68
C VAL A 87 -12.95 -9.23 -4.32
N ARG A 88 -13.85 -9.72 -3.45
CA ARG A 88 -13.49 -10.27 -2.14
C ARG A 88 -12.54 -11.46 -2.22
N TYR A 89 -12.63 -12.29 -3.25
CA TYR A 89 -11.83 -13.51 -3.34
C TYR A 89 -10.51 -13.32 -4.07
N SER A 90 -10.20 -12.11 -4.55
CA SER A 90 -8.90 -11.87 -5.15
C SER A 90 -7.80 -12.10 -4.11
N PRO A 91 -6.66 -12.69 -4.48
CA PRO A 91 -5.54 -12.91 -3.57
C PRO A 91 -5.12 -11.64 -2.81
N PHE A 92 -5.24 -10.49 -3.45
CA PHE A 92 -4.93 -9.19 -2.86
C PHE A 92 -5.82 -8.87 -1.67
N TRP A 93 -7.13 -8.94 -1.85
CA TRP A 93 -8.08 -8.63 -0.79
C TRP A 93 -8.08 -9.70 0.30
N VAL A 94 -7.80 -10.96 -0.05
CA VAL A 94 -7.62 -12.03 0.93
C VAL A 94 -6.45 -11.72 1.86
N LEU A 95 -5.29 -11.31 1.34
CA LEU A 95 -4.14 -10.96 2.18
C LEU A 95 -4.41 -9.70 3.02
N TYR A 96 -5.05 -8.69 2.43
CA TYR A 96 -5.46 -7.49 3.17
C TYR A 96 -6.34 -7.85 4.38
N ARG A 97 -7.33 -8.72 4.21
CA ARG A 97 -8.22 -9.16 5.29
C ARG A 97 -7.50 -9.91 6.40
N THR A 98 -6.51 -10.74 6.05
CA THR A 98 -5.68 -11.44 7.03
C THR A 98 -5.10 -10.48 8.09
N PHE A 99 -4.76 -9.25 7.72
CA PHE A 99 -4.28 -8.24 8.67
C PHE A 99 -5.40 -7.61 9.50
N CYS A 100 -6.57 -7.36 8.91
CA CYS A 100 -7.76 -6.95 9.65
C CYS A 100 -8.15 -7.98 10.73
N ASP A 101 -8.11 -9.27 10.37
CA ASP A 101 -8.39 -10.39 11.28
C ASP A 101 -7.33 -10.54 12.38
N MET A 102 -6.12 -10.00 12.17
CA MET A 102 -5.08 -9.89 13.21
C MET A 102 -5.30 -8.70 14.15
N GLY A 103 -6.38 -7.93 13.97
CA GLY A 103 -6.71 -6.80 14.84
C GLY A 103 -6.12 -5.46 14.40
N TYR A 104 -5.62 -5.34 13.17
CA TYR A 104 -5.14 -4.07 12.64
C TYR A 104 -6.25 -3.26 11.95
N ASN A 105 -6.18 -1.95 12.08
CA ASN A 105 -6.82 -1.02 11.15
C ASN A 105 -5.97 -0.95 9.87
N SER A 106 -6.27 -1.77 8.88
CA SER A 106 -5.48 -1.81 7.64
C SER A 106 -5.91 -0.70 6.68
N LEU A 107 -4.99 -0.01 6.02
CA LEU A 107 -5.24 0.91 4.90
C LEU A 107 -4.57 0.35 3.67
N TRP A 108 -5.19 0.52 2.50
CA TRP A 108 -4.52 0.19 1.25
C TRP A 108 -3.87 1.42 0.62
N ASN A 109 -2.61 1.25 0.23
CA ASN A 109 -1.85 2.21 -0.54
C ASN A 109 -1.15 1.57 -1.75
N ASN A 110 -0.80 2.38 -2.76
CA ASN A 110 0.08 1.99 -3.85
C ASN A 110 1.47 2.59 -3.64
N LEU A 111 2.50 1.83 -4.02
CA LEU A 111 3.86 2.36 -4.13
C LEU A 111 3.93 3.32 -5.31
N ASP A 112 3.65 2.82 -6.52
CA ASP A 112 3.57 3.66 -7.70
C ASP A 112 2.20 4.36 -7.73
N LYS A 113 2.21 5.67 -7.53
CA LYS A 113 0.99 6.51 -7.47
C LYS A 113 0.35 6.73 -8.82
N LEU A 114 1.06 6.45 -9.91
CA LEU A 114 0.56 6.64 -11.27
C LEU A 114 0.62 5.35 -12.07
N LEU A 115 -0.15 5.32 -13.14
CA LEU A 115 -0.12 4.30 -14.17
C LEU A 115 0.10 4.99 -15.53
N LYS A 116 0.69 4.30 -16.48
CA LYS A 116 0.80 4.76 -17.86
C LYS A 116 -0.53 4.54 -18.58
N LEU A 117 -1.01 5.55 -19.30
CA LEU A 117 -2.17 5.43 -20.18
C LEU A 117 -1.70 5.01 -21.57
N ALA A 118 -2.16 3.86 -22.03
CA ALA A 118 -1.86 3.36 -23.36
C ALA A 118 -3.10 2.72 -23.98
N LYS A 119 -3.56 3.25 -25.13
CA LYS A 119 -4.67 2.68 -25.91
C LYS A 119 -5.95 2.44 -25.07
N LYS A 120 -6.34 3.43 -24.26
CA LYS A 120 -7.51 3.38 -23.33
C LYS A 120 -7.39 2.38 -22.18
N GLU A 121 -6.22 1.81 -21.96
CA GLU A 121 -5.91 0.97 -20.80
C GLU A 121 -4.86 1.64 -19.93
N THR A 122 -4.93 1.40 -18.63
CA THR A 122 -3.85 1.67 -17.69
C THR A 122 -2.83 0.53 -17.72
N LYS A 123 -1.56 0.88 -17.59
CA LYS A 123 -0.44 -0.04 -17.50
C LYS A 123 0.46 0.36 -16.33
N PRO A 124 1.14 -0.58 -15.69
CA PRO A 124 2.16 -0.23 -14.72
C PRO A 124 3.23 0.67 -15.33
N LEU A 125 3.84 1.53 -14.51
CA LEU A 125 4.95 2.37 -14.93
C LEU A 125 6.15 1.52 -15.38
N GLU A 126 6.85 2.03 -16.39
CA GLU A 126 8.21 1.59 -16.72
C GLU A 126 9.19 2.08 -15.64
N ARG A 127 10.35 1.44 -15.56
CA ARG A 127 11.32 1.65 -14.48
C ARG A 127 11.70 3.12 -14.30
N GLU A 128 12.06 3.80 -15.38
CA GLU A 128 12.58 5.18 -15.34
C GLU A 128 11.52 6.15 -14.82
N ALA A 129 10.29 6.01 -15.33
CA ALA A 129 9.14 6.78 -14.86
C ALA A 129 8.82 6.47 -13.40
N ALA A 130 8.85 5.19 -13.00
CA ALA A 130 8.59 4.79 -11.63
C ALA A 130 9.62 5.38 -10.66
N VAL A 131 10.91 5.37 -11.03
CA VAL A 131 11.96 6.03 -10.23
C VAL A 131 11.71 7.52 -10.11
N ALA A 132 11.43 8.21 -11.22
CA ALA A 132 11.20 9.66 -11.23
C ALA A 132 9.99 10.07 -10.39
N PHE A 133 8.86 9.36 -10.53
CA PHE A 133 7.63 9.69 -9.80
C PHE A 133 7.65 9.31 -8.32
N ASN A 134 8.53 8.39 -7.91
CA ASN A 134 8.73 8.06 -6.50
C ASN A 134 9.85 8.88 -5.85
N ALA A 135 10.60 9.68 -6.60
CA ALA A 135 11.71 10.46 -6.05
C ALA A 135 11.22 11.50 -5.02
N PRO A 136 12.07 11.88 -4.06
CA PRO A 136 11.78 12.97 -3.14
C PRO A 136 11.56 14.30 -3.84
N TYR A 137 10.69 15.15 -3.28
CA TYR A 137 10.37 16.47 -3.83
C TYR A 137 9.98 17.48 -2.75
N GLY A 138 10.01 18.76 -3.14
CA GLY A 138 9.74 19.87 -2.23
C GLY A 138 10.85 20.10 -1.20
N GLU A 139 10.66 21.09 -0.33
CA GLU A 139 11.70 21.55 0.61
C GLU A 139 12.12 20.49 1.63
N GLU A 140 11.21 19.61 2.03
CA GLU A 140 11.48 18.53 2.99
C GLU A 140 12.36 17.40 2.40
N GLY A 141 12.51 17.33 1.07
CA GLY A 141 13.32 16.30 0.43
C GLY A 141 12.84 14.87 0.72
N ILE A 142 11.53 14.64 0.83
CA ILE A 142 10.92 13.32 1.01
C ILE A 142 9.87 13.00 -0.07
N SER A 143 9.65 11.71 -0.35
CA SER A 143 8.69 11.25 -1.35
C SER A 143 7.23 11.38 -0.88
N VAL A 144 6.28 11.24 -1.81
CA VAL A 144 4.84 11.20 -1.48
C VAL A 144 4.56 10.09 -0.45
N LEU A 145 5.12 8.90 -0.67
CA LEU A 145 4.91 7.76 0.23
C LEU A 145 5.46 8.05 1.63
N GLN A 146 6.64 8.68 1.73
CA GLN A 146 7.19 9.08 3.02
C GLN A 146 6.33 10.13 3.72
N ARG A 147 5.76 11.10 3.00
CA ARG A 147 4.80 12.08 3.56
C ARG A 147 3.56 11.39 4.14
N GLU A 148 2.99 10.43 3.41
CA GLU A 148 1.85 9.63 3.89
C GLU A 148 2.22 8.82 5.14
N ILE A 149 3.40 8.20 5.18
CA ILE A 149 3.90 7.46 6.35
C ILE A 149 4.08 8.39 7.55
N ASN A 150 4.67 9.56 7.36
CA ASN A 150 4.91 10.55 8.42
C ASN A 150 3.60 11.11 9.00
N LEU A 151 2.61 11.34 8.13
CA LEU A 151 1.29 11.81 8.52
C LEU A 151 0.54 10.75 9.33
N LEU A 152 0.49 9.52 8.81
CA LEU A 152 -0.34 8.45 9.38
C LEU A 152 0.31 7.69 10.54
N LYS A 153 1.65 7.70 10.62
CA LYS A 153 2.44 6.98 11.63
C LYS A 153 1.99 5.52 11.81
N PRO A 154 1.91 4.72 10.73
CA PRO A 154 1.48 3.33 10.85
C PRO A 154 2.44 2.54 11.75
N LYS A 155 1.91 1.59 12.53
CA LYS A 155 2.72 0.66 13.33
C LYS A 155 3.36 -0.42 12.47
N VAL A 156 2.71 -0.75 11.37
CA VAL A 156 3.17 -1.76 10.42
C VAL A 156 2.98 -1.26 8.99
N ILE A 157 3.96 -1.49 8.14
CA ILE A 157 3.87 -1.32 6.69
C ILE A 157 4.15 -2.68 6.04
N VAL A 158 3.30 -3.13 5.14
CA VAL A 158 3.49 -4.36 4.37
C VAL A 158 3.58 -4.04 2.88
N PHE A 159 4.78 -4.10 2.32
CA PHE A 159 5.01 -4.04 0.87
C PHE A 159 4.70 -5.39 0.22
N ALA A 160 3.51 -5.52 -0.36
CA ALA A 160 3.02 -6.70 -1.09
C ALA A 160 3.19 -6.53 -2.62
N ILE A 161 4.40 -6.15 -3.04
CA ILE A 161 4.73 -5.79 -4.44
C ILE A 161 5.58 -6.85 -5.15
N GLY A 162 6.23 -7.73 -4.39
CA GLY A 162 7.14 -8.76 -4.90
C GLY A 162 8.52 -8.26 -5.35
N PRO A 163 9.39 -9.18 -5.82
CA PRO A 163 10.82 -8.92 -5.97
C PRO A 163 11.23 -8.34 -7.33
N ARG A 164 10.28 -7.98 -8.20
CA ARG A 164 10.57 -7.48 -9.55
C ARG A 164 11.43 -6.22 -9.47
N GLU A 165 12.39 -6.08 -10.37
CA GLU A 165 13.35 -4.98 -10.37
C GLU A 165 12.69 -3.60 -10.34
N LYS A 166 11.64 -3.39 -11.14
CA LYS A 166 10.92 -2.12 -11.15
C LYS A 166 10.41 -1.70 -9.76
N TYR A 167 9.84 -2.64 -8.99
CA TYR A 167 9.28 -2.35 -7.67
C TYR A 167 10.37 -2.12 -6.63
N ARG A 168 11.52 -2.80 -6.79
CA ARG A 168 12.73 -2.51 -6.00
C ARG A 168 13.24 -1.10 -6.30
N ALA A 169 13.28 -0.70 -7.57
CA ALA A 169 13.71 0.63 -7.98
C ALA A 169 12.75 1.73 -7.47
N SER A 170 11.43 1.52 -7.58
CA SER A 170 10.42 2.41 -7.01
C SER A 170 10.59 2.56 -5.50
N LEU A 171 10.75 1.44 -4.77
CA LEU A 171 10.91 1.45 -3.32
C LEU A 171 12.22 2.13 -2.90
N ALA A 172 13.31 1.85 -3.61
CA ALA A 172 14.60 2.48 -3.37
C ALA A 172 14.53 4.00 -3.58
N SER A 173 13.89 4.44 -4.67
CA SER A 173 13.68 5.86 -4.98
C SER A 173 12.82 6.55 -3.91
N ALA A 174 11.73 5.92 -3.48
CA ALA A 174 10.82 6.45 -2.47
C ALA A 174 11.48 6.69 -1.11
N PHE A 175 12.58 6.00 -0.81
CA PHE A 175 13.31 6.11 0.46
C PHE A 175 14.74 6.65 0.29
N SER A 176 15.13 7.09 -0.91
CA SER A 176 16.48 7.60 -1.21
C SER A 176 17.62 6.64 -0.82
N ILE A 177 17.43 5.34 -1.06
CA ILE A 177 18.46 4.31 -0.80
C ILE A 177 18.97 3.70 -2.10
N ASP A 178 20.16 3.09 -2.06
CA ASP A 178 20.67 2.30 -3.17
C ASP A 178 19.84 1.01 -3.34
N VAL A 179 19.36 0.77 -4.56
CA VAL A 179 18.54 -0.40 -4.92
C VAL A 179 19.24 -1.73 -4.66
N SER A 180 20.57 -1.77 -4.69
CA SER A 180 21.37 -2.96 -4.38
C SER A 180 21.19 -3.41 -2.92
N LEU A 181 20.92 -2.48 -2.00
CA LEU A 181 20.69 -2.79 -0.59
C LEU A 181 19.39 -3.57 -0.36
N LEU A 182 18.43 -3.50 -1.29
CA LEU A 182 17.21 -4.31 -1.25
C LEU A 182 17.43 -5.75 -1.74
N TYR A 183 18.51 -6.03 -2.47
CA TYR A 183 18.72 -7.35 -3.08
C TYR A 183 18.73 -8.51 -2.07
N PRO A 184 19.42 -8.41 -0.91
CA PRO A 184 19.46 -9.48 0.08
C PRO A 184 18.11 -9.76 0.75
N TYR A 185 17.22 -8.76 0.80
CA TYR A 185 15.93 -8.83 1.48
C TYR A 185 14.77 -9.21 0.57
N ARG A 186 15.03 -9.47 -0.71
CA ARG A 186 13.97 -9.80 -1.67
C ARG A 186 13.23 -11.07 -1.23
N PRO A 187 11.89 -11.10 -1.33
CA PRO A 187 11.12 -12.31 -1.10
C PRO A 187 11.61 -13.48 -1.97
N THR A 188 11.88 -14.61 -1.33
CA THR A 188 12.16 -15.91 -1.96
C THR A 188 11.14 -16.93 -1.50
N ARG A 189 11.07 -18.13 -2.11
CA ARG A 189 10.16 -19.19 -1.64
C ARG A 189 10.47 -19.60 -0.20
N GLN A 190 11.75 -19.74 0.14
CA GLN A 190 12.21 -20.10 1.47
C GLN A 190 12.03 -18.97 2.49
N ASN A 191 12.04 -17.73 2.01
CA ASN A 191 11.96 -16.53 2.82
C ASN A 191 10.99 -15.52 2.18
N CYS A 192 9.69 -15.83 2.29
CA CYS A 192 8.62 -15.15 1.55
C CYS A 192 8.20 -13.80 2.14
N VAL A 193 8.55 -13.52 3.41
CA VAL A 193 8.34 -12.25 4.09
C VAL A 193 9.65 -11.86 4.78
N ASN A 194 10.14 -10.65 4.50
CA ASN A 194 11.36 -10.11 5.08
C ASN A 194 11.07 -8.83 5.85
N ASP A 195 11.69 -8.66 7.00
CA ASP A 195 11.72 -7.39 7.73
C ASP A 195 12.80 -6.49 7.10
N ILE A 196 12.41 -5.29 6.69
CA ILE A 196 13.27 -4.27 6.11
C ILE A 196 13.22 -2.94 6.89
N SER A 197 12.71 -2.94 8.12
CA SER A 197 12.52 -1.74 8.95
C SER A 197 13.82 -0.98 9.15
N SER A 198 14.89 -1.70 9.49
CA SER A 198 16.23 -1.12 9.70
C SER A 198 16.82 -0.53 8.43
N LEU A 199 16.57 -1.17 7.28
CA LEU A 199 17.07 -0.70 5.98
C LEU A 199 16.42 0.63 5.58
N LEU A 200 15.13 0.81 5.88
CA LEU A 200 14.40 2.04 5.56
C LEU A 200 14.49 3.12 6.66
N GLY A 201 15.18 2.84 7.77
CA GLY A 201 15.36 3.81 8.87
C GLY A 201 14.08 4.13 9.66
N LEU A 202 13.02 3.32 9.54
CA LEU A 202 11.75 3.53 10.24
C LEU A 202 11.77 2.86 11.62
N LYS A 203 12.17 3.62 12.65
CA LYS A 203 12.44 3.08 14.01
C LYS A 203 11.20 2.58 14.75
N ASP A 204 10.06 3.25 14.58
CA ASP A 204 8.82 2.97 15.33
C ASP A 204 7.77 2.22 14.49
N THR A 205 8.15 1.74 13.31
CA THR A 205 7.27 1.09 12.33
C THR A 205 7.92 -0.20 11.84
N ILE A 206 7.21 -1.32 11.99
CA ILE A 206 7.64 -2.58 11.40
C ILE A 206 7.37 -2.53 9.90
N VAL A 207 8.39 -2.77 9.08
CA VAL A 207 8.28 -2.78 7.63
C VAL A 207 8.57 -4.16 7.10
N LEU A 208 7.56 -4.78 6.49
CA LEU A 208 7.65 -6.11 5.92
C LEU A 208 7.56 -6.03 4.39
N TRP A 209 8.37 -6.83 3.70
CA TRP A 209 8.32 -6.98 2.26
C TRP A 209 8.04 -8.42 1.87
N THR A 210 7.05 -8.61 1.01
CA THR A 210 6.58 -9.92 0.56
C THR A 210 6.31 -9.94 -0.95
N TYR A 211 6.02 -11.14 -1.46
CA TYR A 211 5.54 -11.33 -2.83
C TYR A 211 4.21 -10.61 -3.10
N HIS A 212 3.95 -10.34 -4.38
CA HIS A 212 2.60 -9.96 -4.80
C HIS A 212 1.59 -11.04 -4.38
N PRO A 213 0.39 -10.68 -3.90
CA PRO A 213 -0.59 -11.66 -3.38
C PRO A 213 -0.96 -12.76 -4.38
N ASN A 214 -1.09 -12.44 -5.67
CA ASN A 214 -1.31 -13.43 -6.74
C ASN A 214 -0.21 -14.51 -6.85
N TYR A 215 0.99 -14.21 -6.37
CA TYR A 215 2.07 -15.19 -6.29
C TYR A 215 1.99 -15.98 -4.98
N LEU A 216 1.67 -15.32 -3.86
CA LEU A 216 1.48 -15.96 -2.55
C LEU A 216 0.34 -16.99 -2.57
N SER A 217 -0.74 -16.73 -3.29
CA SER A 217 -1.90 -17.63 -3.39
C SER A 217 -1.60 -18.95 -4.12
N ARG A 218 -0.37 -19.17 -4.58
CA ARG A 218 0.03 -20.40 -5.29
C ARG A 218 0.53 -21.43 -4.28
N GLY A 219 -0.28 -22.45 -4.00
CA GLY A 219 0.09 -23.56 -3.14
C GLY A 219 0.22 -23.15 -1.66
N LYS A 220 1.17 -23.77 -0.95
CA LYS A 220 1.36 -23.61 0.51
C LYS A 220 1.98 -22.25 0.93
N LEU A 221 2.45 -21.45 -0.02
CA LEU A 221 3.19 -20.22 0.25
C LEU A 221 2.36 -19.16 0.99
N LYS A 222 1.04 -19.15 0.78
CA LYS A 222 0.10 -18.27 1.50
C LYS A 222 0.11 -18.55 3.00
N ASP A 223 0.05 -19.82 3.39
CA ASP A 223 -0.03 -20.23 4.79
C ASP A 223 1.30 -19.96 5.49
N GLU A 224 2.42 -20.27 4.82
CA GLU A 224 3.77 -19.95 5.28
C GLU A 224 3.96 -18.44 5.50
N ALA A 225 3.53 -17.62 4.53
CA ALA A 225 3.58 -16.16 4.66
C ALA A 225 2.71 -15.67 5.82
N THR A 226 1.51 -16.22 5.97
CA THR A 226 0.58 -15.86 7.06
C THR A 226 1.16 -16.19 8.43
N GLN A 227 1.74 -17.38 8.61
CA GLN A 227 2.43 -17.75 9.85
C GLN A 227 3.62 -16.83 10.13
N LYS A 228 4.37 -16.47 9.09
CA LYS A 228 5.51 -15.57 9.23
C LYS A 228 5.08 -14.15 9.60
N PHE A 229 4.00 -13.64 9.02
CA PHE A 229 3.38 -12.38 9.45
C PHE A 229 3.00 -12.44 10.92
N ARG A 230 2.26 -13.47 11.35
CA ARG A 230 1.88 -13.63 12.77
C ARG A 230 3.10 -13.59 13.67
N LYS A 231 4.15 -14.37 13.36
CA LYS A 231 5.38 -14.39 14.16
C LYS A 231 6.06 -13.04 14.23
N LEU A 232 6.25 -12.35 13.11
CA LEU A 232 6.95 -11.06 13.08
C LEU A 232 6.15 -9.95 13.76
N LEU A 233 4.82 -10.04 13.72
CA LEU A 233 3.90 -9.06 14.29
C LEU A 233 3.53 -9.35 15.75
N SER A 234 3.68 -10.59 16.23
CA SER A 234 3.40 -10.97 17.62
C SER A 234 4.57 -10.74 18.59
N ILE A 235 5.77 -10.43 18.08
CA ILE A 235 6.99 -10.38 18.90
C ILE A 235 7.09 -9.08 19.74
N LYS A 236 6.21 -8.08 19.57
CA LYS A 236 6.30 -6.80 20.32
C LYS A 236 4.96 -6.12 20.55
#